data_AF-A0AAN9UQE4-F1
#
_entry.id   AF-A0AAN9UQE4-F1
#
_cell.length_a   1.000
_cell.length_b   1.000
_cell.length_c   1.000
_cell.angle_alpha   90.00
_cell.angle_beta   90.00
_cell.angle_gamma   90.00
#
_symmetry.space_group_name_H-M   'P 1'
#
loop_
_entity.id
_entity.type
_entity.pdbx_description
1 polymer ?
#
loop_
_entity_poly.entity_id
_entity_poly.type
_entity_poly.pdbx_seq_one_letter_code
_entity_poly.pdbx_strand_id
1 'polypeptide(L)'
;MLPLREEHSATLVSPSCVGSASGSQWLDDFMGQLSEDEKPDYLGLHFYTAADKPSDAEVVAARGYFTSRHTTHNRPVIITELASTSRNATEVEDFNKAVGGWLDAQSWIFEYRFFGVSRQPADGFVSPAAQLLDGSGQWTALGRWFVGAEDAQLFN
;
A
#
# COMPACT_ATOMS: atom_id res chain seq x y z
N MET A 1 18.83 -13.17 -17.94
CA MET A 1 17.94 -12.75 -19.05
C MET A 1 16.53 -12.65 -18.48
N LEU A 2 15.90 -11.49 -18.62
CA LEU A 2 14.54 -11.22 -18.13
C LEU A 2 13.63 -10.89 -19.32
N PRO A 3 12.92 -11.88 -19.90
CA PRO A 3 12.26 -11.75 -21.20
C PRO A 3 11.30 -10.56 -21.33
N LEU A 4 10.52 -10.27 -20.28
CA LEU A 4 9.59 -9.14 -20.29
C LEU A 4 10.31 -7.78 -20.42
N ARG A 5 11.48 -7.63 -19.80
CA ARG A 5 12.28 -6.40 -19.90
C ARG A 5 12.94 -6.29 -21.28
N GLU A 6 13.55 -7.37 -21.76
CA GLU A 6 14.33 -7.38 -23.00
C GLU A 6 13.45 -7.34 -24.26
N GLU A 7 12.38 -8.13 -24.31
CA GLU A 7 11.57 -8.31 -25.52
C GLU A 7 10.39 -7.35 -25.58
N HIS A 8 9.95 -6.81 -24.43
CA HIS A 8 8.74 -6.00 -24.34
C HIS A 8 8.94 -4.65 -23.67
N SER A 9 10.18 -4.30 -23.27
CA SER A 9 10.48 -3.06 -22.53
C SER A 9 9.60 -2.88 -21.29
N ALA A 10 9.18 -3.99 -20.67
CA ALA A 10 8.34 -3.95 -19.49
C ALA A 10 9.15 -3.52 -18.27
N THR A 11 8.55 -2.66 -17.47
CA THR A 11 8.99 -2.37 -16.11
C THR A 11 8.64 -3.53 -15.18
N LEU A 12 9.58 -3.93 -14.34
CA LEU A 12 9.42 -5.03 -13.38
C LEU A 12 9.34 -4.49 -11.95
N VAL A 13 8.35 -4.98 -11.21
CA VAL A 13 8.18 -4.72 -9.77
C VAL A 13 8.58 -5.98 -9.01
N SER A 14 9.28 -5.82 -7.88
CA SER A 14 9.58 -6.98 -7.01
C SER A 14 8.29 -7.67 -6.56
N PRO A 15 8.37 -8.96 -6.17
CA PRO A 15 7.29 -9.58 -5.42
C PRO A 15 6.95 -8.71 -4.20
N SER A 16 5.65 -8.46 -4.00
CA SER A 16 5.17 -7.60 -2.92
C SER A 16 4.82 -8.46 -1.71
N CYS A 17 5.73 -8.48 -0.74
CA CYS A 17 5.58 -9.28 0.47
C CYS A 17 4.83 -8.53 1.55
N VAL A 18 4.20 -9.27 2.46
CA VAL A 18 3.60 -8.70 3.68
C VAL A 18 4.67 -7.97 4.50
N GLY A 19 4.32 -6.80 5.08
CA GLY A 19 5.20 -5.97 5.90
C GLY A 19 5.63 -6.57 7.26
N SER A 20 5.60 -7.90 7.41
CA SER A 20 6.10 -8.59 8.59
C SER A 20 7.61 -8.83 8.51
N ALA A 21 8.21 -9.30 9.61
CA ALA A 21 9.61 -9.71 9.63
C ALA A 21 9.91 -10.85 8.62
N SER A 22 9.02 -11.84 8.51
CA SER A 22 9.20 -12.94 7.57
C SER A 22 9.06 -12.51 6.11
N GLY A 23 8.12 -11.61 5.79
CA GLY A 23 7.99 -11.06 4.44
C GLY A 23 9.18 -10.17 4.07
N SER A 24 9.69 -9.39 5.02
CA SER A 24 10.89 -8.57 4.82
C SER A 24 12.13 -9.43 4.57
N GLN A 25 12.33 -10.49 5.38
CA GLN A 25 13.44 -11.43 5.20
C GLN A 25 13.38 -12.12 3.83
N TRP A 26 12.19 -12.59 3.43
CA TRP A 26 12.02 -13.22 2.12
C TRP A 26 12.39 -12.26 0.98
N LEU A 27 11.96 -11.00 1.07
CA LEU A 27 12.28 -9.98 0.08
C LEU A 27 13.78 -9.65 0.06
N ASP A 28 14.43 -9.61 1.23
CA ASP A 28 15.88 -9.45 1.34
C ASP A 28 16.63 -10.61 0.67
N ASP A 29 16.22 -11.85 0.94
CA ASP A 29 16.81 -13.05 0.37
C ASP A 29 16.60 -13.13 -1.15
N PHE A 30 15.42 -12.74 -1.63
CA PHE A 30 15.12 -12.67 -3.06
C PHE A 30 15.99 -11.62 -3.76
N MET A 31 16.02 -10.40 -3.24
CA MET A 31 16.79 -9.30 -3.82
C MET A 31 18.31 -9.55 -3.76
N GLY A 32 18.79 -10.30 -2.76
CA GLY A 32 20.18 -10.69 -2.61
C GLY A 32 20.64 -11.80 -3.57
N GLN A 33 19.72 -12.54 -4.18
CA GLN A 33 20.02 -13.56 -5.20
C GLN A 33 20.14 -12.98 -6.61
N LEU A 34 19.71 -11.75 -6.83
CA LEU A 34 19.73 -11.09 -8.14
C LEU A 34 21.04 -10.34 -8.35
N SER A 35 21.60 -10.45 -9.55
CA SER A 35 22.60 -9.50 -10.04
C SER A 35 21.98 -8.12 -10.24
N GLU A 36 22.81 -7.07 -10.34
CA GLU A 36 22.31 -5.69 -10.43
C GLU A 36 21.44 -5.46 -11.68
N ASP A 37 21.75 -6.11 -12.80
CA ASP A 37 20.99 -6.08 -14.05
C ASP A 37 19.71 -6.92 -14.01
N GLU A 38 19.60 -7.85 -13.07
CA GLU A 38 18.40 -8.65 -12.83
C GLU A 38 17.45 -8.02 -11.80
N LYS A 39 17.89 -7.00 -11.05
CA LYS A 39 17.03 -6.36 -10.06
C LYS A 39 15.81 -5.69 -10.71
N PRO A 40 14.67 -5.67 -10.00
CA PRO A 40 13.47 -4.98 -10.47
C PRO A 40 13.69 -3.47 -10.52
N ASP A 41 12.88 -2.81 -11.34
CA ASP A 41 12.87 -1.36 -11.53
C ASP A 41 12.26 -0.67 -10.30
N TYR A 42 11.27 -1.32 -9.68
CA TYR A 42 10.58 -0.84 -8.47
C TYR A 42 10.50 -1.92 -7.39
N LEU A 43 10.50 -1.48 -6.13
CA LEU A 43 10.26 -2.32 -4.97
C LEU A 43 8.76 -2.34 -4.65
N GLY A 44 8.13 -3.50 -4.81
CA GLY A 44 6.73 -3.74 -4.44
C GLY A 44 6.58 -4.07 -2.97
N LEU A 45 5.64 -3.43 -2.26
CA LEU A 45 5.44 -3.59 -0.81
C LEU A 45 3.96 -3.63 -0.44
N HIS A 46 3.60 -4.47 0.54
CA HIS A 46 2.30 -4.46 1.21
C HIS A 46 2.44 -3.95 2.65
N PHE A 47 1.46 -3.20 3.13
CA PHE A 47 1.38 -2.83 4.55
C PHE A 47 -0.06 -2.82 5.05
N TYR A 48 -0.28 -3.56 6.14
CA TYR A 48 -1.54 -3.57 6.87
C TYR A 48 -1.23 -3.30 8.33
N THR A 49 -2.04 -2.44 8.96
CA THR A 49 -1.82 -2.01 10.34
C THR A 49 -2.10 -3.12 11.36
N ALA A 50 -1.80 -2.90 12.64
CA ALA A 50 -2.34 -3.70 13.74
C ALA A 50 -3.67 -3.12 14.25
N ALA A 51 -4.71 -3.96 14.29
CA ALA A 51 -6.09 -3.50 14.52
C ALA A 51 -6.35 -2.89 15.91
N ASP A 52 -5.48 -3.15 16.88
CA ASP A 52 -5.57 -2.71 18.27
C ASP A 52 -4.72 -1.45 18.56
N LYS A 53 -4.06 -0.89 17.56
CA LYS A 53 -3.20 0.29 17.71
C LYS A 53 -3.88 1.56 17.22
N PRO A 54 -3.59 2.71 17.86
CA PRO A 54 -4.05 4.00 17.37
C PRO A 54 -3.35 4.36 16.05
N SER A 55 -4.05 5.12 15.23
CA SER A 55 -3.65 5.50 13.88
C SER A 55 -2.31 6.25 13.83
N ASP A 56 -1.98 7.06 14.82
CA ASP A 56 -0.71 7.80 14.89
C ASP A 56 0.51 6.87 15.00
N ALA A 57 0.44 5.84 15.85
CA ALA A 57 1.46 4.81 15.98
C ALA A 57 1.60 3.99 14.69
N GLU A 58 0.49 3.69 14.02
CA GLU A 58 0.47 2.95 12.76
C GLU A 58 1.05 3.77 11.60
N VAL A 59 0.81 5.08 11.56
CA VAL A 59 1.46 5.98 10.60
C VAL A 59 2.97 5.98 10.81
N VAL A 60 3.46 6.04 12.06
CA VAL A 60 4.90 5.94 12.35
C VAL A 60 5.47 4.59 11.88
N ALA A 61 4.76 3.49 12.14
CA ALA A 61 5.17 2.16 11.70
C ALA A 61 5.26 2.04 10.18
N ALA A 62 4.25 2.52 9.45
CA ALA A 62 4.23 2.52 7.98
C ALA A 62 5.39 3.35 7.41
N ARG A 63 5.60 4.56 7.92
CA ARG A 63 6.71 5.45 7.50
C ARG A 63 8.07 4.80 7.73
N GLY A 64 8.26 4.23 8.91
CA GLY A 64 9.49 3.52 9.27
C GLY A 64 9.74 2.33 8.36
N TYR A 65 8.72 1.51 8.11
CA TYR A 65 8.80 0.37 7.22
C TYR A 65 9.20 0.79 5.80
N PHE A 66 8.43 1.67 5.15
CA PHE A 66 8.71 2.07 3.77
C PHE A 66 10.07 2.76 3.61
N THR A 67 10.43 3.64 4.55
CA THR A 67 11.76 4.30 4.53
C THR A 67 12.89 3.28 4.67
N SER A 68 12.74 2.31 5.57
CA SER A 68 13.76 1.26 5.75
C SER A 68 13.91 0.40 4.49
N ARG A 69 12.82 -0.03 3.87
CA ARG A 69 12.84 -0.86 2.66
C ARG A 69 13.43 -0.11 1.46
N HIS A 70 13.06 1.16 1.28
CA HIS A 70 13.66 2.03 0.26
C HIS A 70 15.17 2.17 0.48
N THR A 71 15.60 2.44 1.71
CA THR A 71 17.03 2.62 2.05
C THR A 71 17.83 1.33 1.83
N THR A 72 17.30 0.18 2.24
CA THR A 72 17.98 -1.12 2.12
C THR A 72 18.21 -1.52 0.66
N HIS A 73 17.24 -1.31 -0.23
CA HIS A 73 17.35 -1.76 -1.63
C HIS A 73 17.73 -0.66 -2.62
N ASN A 74 17.69 0.61 -2.21
CA ASN A 74 17.96 1.77 -3.04
C ASN A 74 17.18 1.74 -4.38
N ARG A 75 15.86 1.52 -4.27
CA ARG A 75 14.91 1.48 -5.39
C ARG A 75 13.67 2.31 -5.09
N PRO A 76 13.08 3.00 -6.08
CA PRO A 76 11.76 3.60 -5.92
C PRO A 76 10.72 2.53 -5.55
N VAL A 77 9.71 2.93 -4.80
CA VAL A 77 8.74 2.02 -4.16
C VAL A 77 7.37 2.15 -4.83
N ILE A 78 6.72 1.00 -5.01
CA ILE A 78 5.31 0.88 -5.35
C ILE A 78 4.63 0.16 -4.19
N ILE A 79 3.69 0.82 -3.53
CA ILE A 79 2.89 0.20 -2.46
C ILE A 79 1.66 -0.41 -3.11
N THR A 80 1.72 -1.69 -3.42
CA THR A 80 0.66 -2.37 -4.18
C THR A 80 -0.58 -2.65 -3.35
N GLU A 81 -0.46 -2.71 -2.01
CA GLU A 81 -1.57 -2.83 -1.06
C GLU A 81 -1.29 -2.09 0.25
N LEU A 82 -2.25 -1.26 0.70
CA LEU A 82 -2.19 -0.51 1.94
C LEU A 82 -3.59 -0.41 2.58
N ALA A 83 -3.77 -0.79 3.84
CA ALA A 83 -5.01 -0.49 4.56
C ALA A 83 -4.85 -0.54 6.09
N SER A 84 -5.67 0.25 6.79
CA SER A 84 -5.89 0.05 8.22
C SER A 84 -6.75 -1.19 8.48
N THR A 85 -6.33 -2.01 9.43
CA THR A 85 -7.08 -3.18 9.91
C THR A 85 -7.92 -2.86 11.15
N SER A 86 -7.83 -1.64 11.69
CA SER A 86 -8.65 -1.18 12.81
C SER A 86 -10.13 -1.31 12.49
N ARG A 87 -10.92 -1.75 13.47
CA ARG A 87 -12.38 -1.82 13.34
C ARG A 87 -13.06 -0.49 13.69
N ASN A 88 -12.30 0.48 14.19
CA ASN A 88 -12.79 1.84 14.46
C ASN A 88 -12.66 2.68 13.18
N ALA A 89 -13.78 3.19 12.68
CA ALA A 89 -13.81 3.98 11.45
C ALA A 89 -12.99 5.27 11.51
N THR A 90 -12.94 5.93 12.67
CA THR A 90 -12.13 7.14 12.88
C THR A 90 -10.64 6.80 12.73
N GLU A 91 -10.17 5.71 13.37
CA GLU A 91 -8.77 5.30 13.26
C GLU A 91 -8.39 4.87 11.83
N VAL A 92 -9.33 4.29 11.08
CA VAL A 92 -9.12 3.97 9.66
C VAL A 92 -8.97 5.25 8.84
N GLU A 93 -9.89 6.19 9.00
CA GLU A 93 -9.86 7.46 8.26
C GLU A 93 -8.60 8.27 8.57
N ASP A 94 -8.27 8.41 9.86
CA ASP A 94 -7.09 9.15 10.32
C ASP A 94 -5.80 8.53 9.78
N PHE A 95 -5.67 7.20 9.83
CA PHE A 95 -4.52 6.51 9.26
C PHE A 95 -4.41 6.75 7.75
N ASN A 96 -5.50 6.51 6.99
CA ASN A 96 -5.50 6.63 5.54
C ASN A 96 -5.14 8.05 5.10
N LYS A 97 -5.73 9.08 5.72
CA LYS A 97 -5.45 10.49 5.41
C LYS A 97 -4.00 10.86 5.72
N ALA A 98 -3.51 10.49 6.90
CA ALA A 98 -2.17 10.85 7.35
C ALA A 98 -1.05 10.10 6.63
N VAL A 99 -1.25 8.83 6.29
CA VAL A 99 -0.28 8.05 5.50
C VAL A 99 -0.29 8.48 4.05
N GLY A 100 -1.47 8.68 3.44
CA GLY A 100 -1.61 9.12 2.05
C GLY A 100 -0.90 10.45 1.80
N GLY A 101 -1.20 11.47 2.62
CA GLY A 101 -0.52 12.77 2.48
C GLY A 101 0.99 12.73 2.72
N TRP A 102 1.48 11.78 3.53
CA TRP A 102 2.93 11.57 3.66
C TRP A 102 3.53 10.89 2.44
N LEU A 103 2.85 9.87 1.89
CA LEU A 103 3.28 9.16 0.69
C LEU A 103 3.37 10.09 -0.53
N ASP A 104 2.38 10.97 -0.70
CA ASP A 104 2.37 11.99 -1.77
C ASP A 104 3.60 12.92 -1.70
N ALA A 105 4.15 13.14 -0.51
CA ALA A 105 5.30 14.02 -0.29
C ALA A 105 6.66 13.33 -0.52
N GLN A 106 6.69 12.01 -0.77
CA GLN A 106 7.95 11.26 -0.93
C GLN A 106 8.30 11.08 -2.41
N SER A 107 9.39 11.68 -2.87
CA SER A 107 9.85 11.57 -4.27
C SER A 107 10.26 10.16 -4.70
N TRP A 108 10.51 9.26 -3.75
CA TRP A 108 10.87 7.87 -3.99
C TRP A 108 9.69 6.90 -3.93
N ILE A 109 8.49 7.38 -3.59
CA ILE A 109 7.23 6.64 -3.77
C ILE A 109 6.75 6.95 -5.19
N PHE A 110 6.66 5.92 -6.03
CA PHE A 110 6.16 6.07 -7.39
C PHE A 110 4.64 6.08 -7.44
N GLU A 111 4.01 5.13 -6.73
CA GLU A 111 2.57 5.06 -6.56
C GLU A 111 2.22 4.23 -5.31
N TYR A 112 0.97 4.38 -4.83
CA TYR A 112 0.42 3.56 -3.76
C TYR A 112 -1.07 3.28 -4.00
N ARG A 113 -1.57 2.19 -3.39
CA ARG A 113 -2.96 1.74 -3.57
C ARG A 113 -3.57 1.38 -2.23
N PHE A 114 -4.64 2.09 -1.86
CA PHE A 114 -5.47 1.66 -0.73
C PHE A 114 -6.27 0.42 -1.11
N PHE A 115 -6.19 -0.61 -0.29
CA PHE A 115 -6.99 -1.82 -0.44
C PHE A 115 -8.43 -1.57 0.04
N GLY A 116 -9.42 -2.15 -0.64
CA GLY A 116 -10.83 -2.05 -0.22
C GLY A 116 -11.82 -1.56 -1.27
N VAL A 117 -11.43 -1.43 -2.54
CA VAL A 117 -12.36 -1.18 -3.66
C VAL A 117 -13.11 -2.48 -4.02
N SER A 118 -13.90 -2.98 -3.09
CA SER A 118 -14.73 -4.17 -3.22
C SER A 118 -16.05 -3.95 -2.49
N ARG A 119 -17.10 -4.70 -2.86
CA ARG A 119 -18.41 -4.57 -2.21
C ARG A 119 -18.47 -5.23 -0.83
N GLN A 120 -17.52 -6.10 -0.53
CA GLN A 120 -17.42 -6.85 0.71
C GLN A 120 -15.94 -6.97 1.11
N PRO A 121 -15.63 -7.04 2.42
CA PRO A 121 -14.30 -7.39 2.88
C PRO A 121 -13.80 -8.67 2.20
N ALA A 122 -12.53 -8.67 1.78
CA ALA A 122 -11.93 -9.82 1.11
C ALA A 122 -11.87 -11.05 2.02
N ASP A 123 -11.65 -10.82 3.32
CA ASP A 123 -11.55 -11.83 4.36
C ASP A 123 -11.88 -11.23 5.74
N GLY A 124 -11.67 -12.02 6.80
CA GLY A 124 -11.86 -11.57 8.19
C GLY A 124 -10.71 -10.75 8.77
N PHE A 125 -9.61 -10.55 8.04
CA PHE A 125 -8.45 -9.76 8.47
C PHE A 125 -8.65 -8.28 8.14
N VAL A 126 -8.97 -7.97 6.88
CA VAL A 126 -9.21 -6.58 6.46
C VAL A 126 -10.42 -5.96 7.15
N SER A 127 -10.38 -4.65 7.38
CA SER A 127 -11.44 -3.96 8.11
C SER A 127 -12.66 -3.68 7.23
N PRO A 128 -13.88 -4.02 7.68
CA PRO A 128 -15.09 -3.50 7.04
C PRO A 128 -15.12 -1.97 6.99
N ALA A 129 -14.50 -1.29 7.96
CA ALA A 129 -14.41 0.17 7.98
C ALA A 129 -13.41 0.74 6.96
N ALA A 130 -12.49 -0.08 6.44
CA ALA A 130 -11.54 0.30 5.38
C ALA A 130 -12.10 0.10 3.97
N GLN A 131 -13.34 -0.36 3.83
CA GLN A 131 -13.98 -0.49 2.53
C GLN A 131 -14.18 0.88 1.86
N LEU A 132 -13.78 0.97 0.60
CA LEU A 132 -13.94 2.16 -0.23
C LEU A 132 -15.28 2.13 -0.99
N LEU A 133 -15.89 0.94 -1.15
CA LEU A 133 -17.24 0.76 -1.66
C LEU A 133 -18.15 0.12 -0.59
N ASP A 134 -19.43 0.49 -0.59
CA ASP A 134 -20.45 -0.18 0.21
C ASP A 134 -20.98 -1.46 -0.49
N GLY A 135 -21.91 -2.15 0.17
CA GLY A 135 -22.51 -3.38 -0.36
C GLY A 135 -23.26 -3.22 -1.69
N SER A 136 -23.69 -2.00 -2.03
CA SER A 136 -24.34 -1.66 -3.29
C SER A 136 -23.36 -1.23 -4.39
N GLY A 137 -22.07 -1.11 -4.06
CA GLY A 137 -21.03 -0.64 -4.98
C GLY A 137 -20.92 0.88 -5.07
N GLN A 138 -21.52 1.62 -4.13
CA GLN A 138 -21.37 3.07 -4.03
C GLN A 138 -20.14 3.43 -3.20
N TRP A 139 -19.49 4.55 -3.51
CA TRP A 139 -18.35 5.04 -2.72
C TRP A 139 -18.76 5.31 -1.27
N THR A 140 -17.98 4.79 -0.31
CA THR A 140 -18.10 5.17 1.11
C THR A 140 -17.60 6.59 1.32
N ALA A 141 -17.70 7.14 2.54
CA ALA A 141 -17.09 8.43 2.86
C ALA A 141 -15.58 8.43 2.61
N LEU A 142 -14.89 7.37 3.07
CA LEU A 142 -13.46 7.17 2.82
C LEU A 142 -13.16 6.97 1.32
N GLY A 143 -14.02 6.25 0.60
CA GLY A 143 -13.93 6.09 -0.85
C GLY A 143 -14.02 7.41 -1.61
N ARG A 144 -14.97 8.28 -1.23
CA ARG A 144 -15.12 9.61 -1.84
C ARG A 144 -13.93 10.51 -1.57
N TRP A 145 -13.38 10.49 -0.35
CA TRP A 145 -12.12 11.14 -0.04
C TRP A 145 -10.99 10.66 -0.96
N PHE A 146 -10.82 9.35 -1.08
CA PHE A 146 -9.74 8.77 -1.86
C PHE A 146 -9.79 9.17 -3.35
N VAL A 147 -10.99 9.22 -3.94
CA VAL A 147 -11.16 9.59 -5.36
C VAL A 147 -11.31 11.10 -5.60
N GLY A 148 -11.17 11.94 -4.56
CA GLY A 148 -11.28 13.40 -4.67
C GLY A 148 -12.71 13.89 -4.92
N ALA A 149 -13.73 13.16 -4.44
CA ALA A 149 -15.14 13.45 -4.63
C ALA A 149 -15.87 13.87 -3.33
N GLU A 150 -15.15 14.42 -2.34
CA GLU A 150 -15.77 14.91 -1.08
C GLU A 150 -16.75 16.06 -1.32
N ASP A 151 -16.41 16.98 -2.23
CA ASP A 151 -17.22 18.18 -2.54
C ASP A 151 -18.18 17.97 -3.72
N ALA A 152 -18.26 16.75 -4.22
CA ALA A 152 -18.90 16.44 -5.47
C ALA A 152 -20.39 16.14 -5.28
N GLN A 153 -21.23 17.12 -5.64
CA GLN A 153 -22.58 16.87 -6.21
C GLN A 153 -22.55 16.02 -7.50
N LEU A 154 -21.44 15.34 -7.84
CA LEU A 154 -21.14 14.77 -9.17
C LEU A 154 -21.77 13.39 -9.44
N PHE A 155 -22.63 12.89 -8.56
CA PHE A 155 -23.29 11.59 -8.76
C PHE A 155 -24.81 11.60 -8.50
N ASN A 156 -25.45 12.78 -8.54
CA ASN A 156 -26.91 12.88 -8.58
C ASN A 156 -27.44 12.90 -10.02
#